data_AF-A0A929YN48-F1
#
_entry.id   AF-A0A929YN48-F1
#
_cell.length_a   1.000
_cell.length_b   1.000
_cell.length_c   1.000
_cell.angle_alpha   90.00
_cell.angle_beta   90.00
_cell.angle_gamma   90.00
#
_symmetry.space_group_name_H-M   'P 1'
#
loop_
_entity.id
_entity.type
_entity.pdbx_description
1 polymer ?
#
loop_
_entity_poly.entity_id
_entity_poly.type
_entity_poly.pdbx_seq_one_letter_code
_entity_poly.pdbx_strand_id
1 'polypeptide(L)'
;CEDGPHDTLYFSDPTPMFSGEPREPWIDVSSEKLLQRHMCMLVVQDYLSRIHQSLDRMSAAEFLDEHLLSFCGEVSSHPLLQDVGLLSPQAKFNPKNFSDMVRDGLSLLKEKRDRHPELFESLVDGDEGNKKSLLDALYEEGMIPTYSFPKNLVSTYIMKDGGRISYEVDRGLDIAIGEYAPGRTIVVDKQTYQIGGLYYPGSERRKGSFASPAKSYMEDPLYVKRISMCDQCGWFGLAEDDRRTCPFCGNDKLKESGRSMVRPWGFAPRNAGPVSDARMTEEYTSVQQPLYSTLPGADDMNKVPGCCRIRSASRSNQRIIMLNRGVGGNGFMVCKDCGAAMPGNHGDALKGLSRPYKSYAKTAACKHEHAENIDLGYDFITDMLGLEIALDA
;
A
#
# COMPACT_ATOMS: atom_id res chain seq x y z
N CYS A 1 3.19 29.10 6.50
CA CYS A 1 3.57 29.79 5.25
C CYS A 1 5.02 30.15 5.40
N GLU A 2 5.89 29.39 4.76
CA GLU A 2 7.32 29.64 4.82
C GLU A 2 7.62 30.69 3.73
N ASP A 3 7.99 31.91 4.14
CA ASP A 3 8.38 33.02 3.26
C ASP A 3 9.71 32.70 2.54
N GLY A 4 9.72 31.63 1.74
CA GLY A 4 10.87 31.19 0.99
C GLY A 4 11.13 32.08 -0.23
N PRO A 5 12.39 32.28 -0.64
CA PRO A 5 12.75 33.11 -1.80
C PRO A 5 12.11 32.66 -3.11
N HIS A 6 11.75 31.37 -3.22
CA HIS A 6 10.95 30.82 -4.32
C HIS A 6 9.54 31.44 -4.35
N ASP A 7 8.85 31.46 -3.21
CA ASP A 7 7.47 31.93 -3.11
C ASP A 7 7.38 33.45 -3.28
N THR A 8 8.36 34.21 -2.78
CA THR A 8 8.41 35.66 -2.97
C THR A 8 8.61 36.04 -4.44
N LEU A 9 9.44 35.30 -5.18
CA LEU A 9 9.68 35.52 -6.61
C LEU A 9 8.39 35.39 -7.41
N TYR A 10 7.68 34.26 -7.25
CA TYR A 10 6.46 33.99 -8.00
C TYR A 10 5.24 34.80 -7.51
N PHE A 11 5.24 35.28 -6.28
CA PHE A 11 4.23 36.24 -5.81
C PHE A 11 4.44 37.63 -6.44
N SER A 12 5.70 38.04 -6.63
CA SER A 12 6.06 39.33 -7.23
C SER A 12 5.94 39.36 -8.76
N ASP A 13 6.21 38.23 -9.42
CA ASP A 13 6.01 38.03 -10.84
C ASP A 13 5.38 36.66 -11.08
N PRO A 14 4.04 36.58 -11.15
CA PRO A 14 3.34 35.31 -11.33
C PRO A 14 3.35 34.83 -12.78
N THR A 15 3.76 35.66 -13.75
CA THR A 15 3.71 35.32 -15.17
C THR A 15 4.40 33.99 -15.48
N PRO A 16 5.60 33.67 -14.96
CA PRO A 16 6.25 32.38 -15.22
C PRO A 16 5.52 31.15 -14.66
N MET A 17 4.60 31.29 -13.68
CA MET A 17 3.73 30.19 -13.25
C MET A 17 2.60 29.91 -14.25
N PHE A 18 2.15 30.94 -14.96
CA PHE A 18 1.01 30.88 -15.88
C PHE A 18 1.41 30.85 -17.36
N SER A 19 2.65 31.21 -17.68
CA SER A 19 3.21 31.21 -19.02
C SER A 19 4.35 30.21 -19.11
N GLY A 20 4.04 29.06 -19.67
CA GLY A 20 5.00 28.10 -20.18
C GLY A 20 4.36 27.41 -21.38
N GLU A 21 5.14 27.06 -22.39
CA GLU A 21 4.62 26.15 -23.41
C GLU A 21 4.23 24.85 -22.71
N PRO A 22 2.95 24.41 -22.82
CA PRO A 22 2.55 23.15 -22.24
C PRO A 22 3.44 22.07 -22.86
N ARG A 23 4.06 21.26 -22.01
CA ARG A 23 4.89 20.15 -22.50
C ARG A 23 4.01 19.24 -23.34
N GLU A 24 4.48 18.90 -24.54
CA GLU A 24 3.84 17.86 -25.31
C GLU A 24 3.88 16.56 -24.49
N PRO A 25 2.71 15.91 -24.29
CA PRO A 25 2.68 14.64 -23.59
C PRO A 25 3.42 13.61 -24.46
N TRP A 26 4.43 12.97 -23.89
CA TRP A 26 5.19 11.93 -24.56
C TRP A 26 5.20 10.66 -23.70
N ILE A 27 5.21 9.51 -24.36
CA ILE A 27 5.36 8.20 -23.70
C ILE A 27 6.78 7.73 -23.97
N ASP A 28 7.47 7.28 -22.93
CA ASP A 28 8.78 6.65 -23.08
C ASP A 28 8.63 5.26 -23.71
N VAL A 29 8.76 5.20 -25.03
CA VAL A 29 8.69 3.97 -25.83
C VAL A 29 9.93 3.08 -25.67
N SER A 30 10.96 3.54 -24.95
CA SER A 30 12.12 2.69 -24.61
C SER A 30 11.86 1.86 -23.34
N SER A 31 10.90 2.29 -22.51
CA SER A 31 10.51 1.59 -21.30
C SER A 31 9.50 0.47 -21.59
N GLU A 32 9.99 -0.77 -21.60
CA GLU A 32 9.17 -1.97 -21.80
C GLU A 32 8.01 -2.02 -20.78
N LYS A 33 8.23 -1.65 -19.52
CA LYS A 33 7.21 -1.64 -18.47
C LYS A 33 6.08 -0.64 -18.75
N LEU A 34 6.41 0.54 -19.26
CA LEU A 34 5.39 1.53 -19.64
C LEU A 34 4.61 1.07 -20.87
N LEU A 35 5.29 0.51 -21.87
CA LEU A 35 4.62 -0.09 -23.03
C LEU A 35 3.67 -1.22 -22.62
N GLN A 36 4.12 -2.15 -21.78
CA GLN A 36 3.30 -3.25 -21.26
C GLN A 36 2.03 -2.75 -20.57
N ARG A 37 2.12 -1.70 -19.75
CA ARG A 37 0.94 -1.13 -19.09
C ARG A 37 -0.07 -0.54 -20.09
N HIS A 38 0.41 0.24 -21.06
CA HIS A 38 -0.47 0.81 -22.10
C HIS A 38 -1.09 -0.30 -22.97
N MET A 39 -0.30 -1.31 -23.35
CA MET A 39 -0.80 -2.46 -24.09
C MET A 39 -1.82 -3.27 -23.28
N CYS A 40 -1.63 -3.43 -21.98
CA CYS A 40 -2.60 -4.08 -21.09
C CYS A 40 -3.93 -3.33 -21.12
N MET A 41 -3.90 -2.01 -20.98
CA MET A 41 -5.10 -1.18 -21.06
C MET A 41 -5.84 -1.34 -22.39
N LEU A 42 -5.13 -1.32 -23.53
CA LEU A 42 -5.73 -1.50 -24.86
C LEU A 42 -6.35 -2.90 -25.04
N VAL A 43 -5.62 -3.95 -24.66
CA VAL A 43 -6.09 -5.34 -24.80
C VAL A 43 -7.30 -5.61 -23.90
N VAL A 44 -7.29 -5.11 -22.66
CA VAL A 44 -8.45 -5.23 -21.77
C VAL A 44 -9.64 -4.44 -22.33
N GLN A 45 -9.44 -3.20 -22.79
CA GLN A 45 -10.53 -2.40 -23.36
C GLN A 45 -11.14 -3.04 -24.61
N ASP A 46 -10.32 -3.61 -25.51
CA ASP A 46 -10.83 -4.32 -26.69
C ASP A 46 -11.71 -5.51 -26.28
N TYR A 47 -11.22 -6.36 -25.37
CA TYR A 47 -12.00 -7.47 -24.84
C TYR A 47 -13.33 -7.01 -24.22
N LEU A 48 -13.30 -5.98 -23.37
CA LEU A 48 -14.51 -5.45 -22.72
C LEU A 48 -15.51 -4.88 -23.74
N SER A 49 -15.02 -4.21 -24.78
CA SER A 49 -15.88 -3.64 -25.82
C SER A 49 -16.67 -4.72 -26.56
N ARG A 50 -16.07 -5.90 -26.80
CA ARG A 50 -16.71 -7.05 -27.45
C ARG A 50 -17.86 -7.65 -26.63
N ILE A 51 -17.83 -7.45 -25.31
CA ILE A 51 -18.91 -7.85 -24.38
C ILE A 51 -19.75 -6.65 -23.92
N HIS A 52 -19.67 -5.51 -24.60
CA HIS A 52 -20.41 -4.27 -24.30
C HIS A 52 -20.18 -3.68 -22.90
N GLN A 53 -18.96 -3.83 -22.38
CA GLN A 53 -18.54 -3.32 -21.08
C GLN A 53 -17.38 -2.32 -21.21
N SER A 54 -17.03 -1.65 -20.11
CA SER A 54 -15.87 -0.77 -20.00
C SER A 54 -15.18 -0.94 -18.65
N LEU A 55 -13.93 -0.46 -18.54
CA LEU A 55 -13.13 -0.58 -17.32
C LEU A 55 -13.81 0.03 -16.07
N ASP A 56 -14.50 1.16 -16.24
CA ASP A 56 -15.19 1.85 -15.13
C ASP A 56 -16.53 1.21 -14.74
N ARG A 57 -17.17 0.51 -15.69
CA ARG A 57 -18.52 -0.07 -15.48
C ARG A 57 -18.46 -1.50 -14.99
N MET A 58 -17.49 -2.25 -15.48
CA MET A 58 -17.29 -3.63 -15.06
C MET A 58 -16.73 -3.65 -13.65
N SER A 59 -17.33 -4.45 -12.77
CA SER A 59 -16.75 -4.70 -11.45
C SER A 59 -15.56 -5.65 -11.56
N ALA A 60 -14.55 -5.43 -10.73
CA ALA A 60 -13.38 -6.30 -10.67
C ALA A 60 -13.77 -7.74 -10.27
N ALA A 61 -14.71 -7.90 -9.33
CA ALA A 61 -15.19 -9.22 -8.91
C ALA A 61 -15.82 -10.00 -10.07
N GLU A 62 -16.73 -9.39 -10.83
CA GLU A 62 -17.38 -9.99 -12.01
C GLU A 62 -16.35 -10.38 -13.08
N PHE A 63 -15.41 -9.50 -13.40
CA PHE A 63 -14.36 -9.82 -14.37
C PHE A 63 -13.52 -11.04 -13.92
N LEU A 64 -13.10 -11.05 -12.65
CA LEU A 64 -12.23 -12.08 -12.10
C LEU A 64 -12.93 -13.44 -11.97
N ASP A 65 -14.25 -13.45 -11.72
CA ASP A 65 -15.03 -14.67 -11.54
C ASP A 65 -15.57 -15.22 -12.86
N GLU A 66 -16.02 -14.37 -13.77
CA GLU A 66 -16.75 -14.79 -14.98
C GLU A 66 -15.91 -14.70 -16.26
N HIS A 67 -14.98 -13.74 -16.35
CA HIS A 67 -14.28 -13.41 -17.59
C HIS A 67 -12.79 -13.79 -17.61
N LEU A 68 -12.17 -13.98 -16.45
CA LEU A 68 -10.72 -14.19 -16.30
C LEU A 68 -10.16 -15.30 -17.20
N LEU A 69 -10.79 -16.47 -17.19
CA LEU A 69 -10.32 -17.62 -17.97
C LEU A 69 -10.40 -17.38 -19.47
N SER A 70 -11.54 -16.84 -19.94
CA SER A 70 -11.76 -16.50 -21.34
C SER A 70 -10.78 -15.44 -21.82
N PHE A 71 -10.60 -14.37 -21.04
CA PHE A 71 -9.64 -13.32 -21.33
C PHE A 71 -8.20 -13.86 -21.42
N CYS A 72 -7.75 -14.59 -20.40
CA CYS A 72 -6.40 -15.19 -20.37
C CYS A 72 -6.15 -16.21 -21.50
N GLY A 73 -7.19 -16.84 -22.02
CA GLY A 73 -7.14 -17.72 -23.19
C GLY A 73 -6.91 -16.98 -24.51
N GLU A 74 -7.37 -15.74 -24.62
CA GLU A 74 -7.27 -14.93 -25.83
C GLU A 74 -6.07 -13.97 -25.84
N VAL A 75 -5.55 -13.57 -24.67
CA VAL A 75 -4.47 -12.58 -24.54
C VAL A 75 -3.28 -12.90 -25.44
N SER A 76 -2.80 -14.14 -25.47
CA SER A 76 -1.61 -14.51 -26.24
C SER A 76 -1.80 -14.48 -27.76
N SER A 77 -3.04 -14.57 -28.23
CA SER A 77 -3.40 -14.50 -29.66
C SER A 77 -4.10 -13.19 -30.03
N HIS A 78 -4.08 -12.20 -29.14
CA HIS A 78 -4.84 -10.97 -29.33
C HIS A 78 -4.35 -10.19 -30.57
N PRO A 79 -5.24 -9.74 -31.47
CA PRO A 79 -4.85 -9.08 -32.73
C PRO A 79 -3.93 -7.86 -32.53
N LEU A 80 -4.20 -7.06 -31.49
CA LEU A 80 -3.37 -5.89 -31.14
C LEU A 80 -1.91 -6.22 -30.82
N LEU A 81 -1.59 -7.47 -30.44
CA LEU A 81 -0.20 -7.89 -30.21
C LEU A 81 0.52 -8.27 -31.51
N GLN A 82 -0.23 -8.50 -32.58
CA GLN A 82 0.30 -8.77 -33.93
C GLN A 82 0.33 -7.50 -34.80
N ASP A 83 -0.32 -6.42 -34.36
CA ASP A 83 -0.34 -5.14 -35.06
C ASP A 83 0.95 -4.35 -34.84
N VAL A 84 1.81 -4.39 -35.85
CA VAL A 84 3.11 -3.68 -35.90
C VAL A 84 2.96 -2.16 -35.99
N GLY A 85 1.76 -1.63 -36.24
CA GLY A 85 1.52 -0.19 -36.39
C GLY A 85 1.36 0.58 -35.08
N LEU A 86 1.04 -0.12 -33.97
CA LEU A 86 0.82 0.50 -32.66
C LEU A 86 2.11 0.80 -31.90
N LEU A 87 3.20 0.10 -32.24
CA LEU A 87 4.48 0.22 -31.55
C LEU A 87 5.51 0.92 -32.45
N SER A 88 6.30 1.82 -31.85
CA SER A 88 7.46 2.39 -32.56
C SER A 88 8.39 1.26 -33.02
N PRO A 89 9.01 1.35 -34.22
CA PRO A 89 10.01 0.37 -34.67
C PRO A 89 11.18 0.18 -33.70
N GLN A 90 11.42 1.14 -32.81
CA GLN A 90 12.48 1.10 -31.80
C GLN A 90 12.02 0.48 -30.47
N ALA A 91 10.72 0.22 -30.30
CA ALA A 91 10.15 -0.34 -29.08
C ALA A 91 10.59 -1.80 -28.89
N LYS A 92 11.14 -2.12 -27.73
CA LYS A 92 11.41 -3.50 -27.31
C LYS A 92 10.15 -4.03 -26.63
N PHE A 93 9.36 -4.81 -27.37
CA PHE A 93 8.16 -5.43 -26.85
C PHE A 93 8.11 -6.91 -27.21
N ASN A 94 7.95 -7.77 -26.20
CA ASN A 94 7.80 -9.21 -26.38
C ASN A 94 6.37 -9.64 -26.04
N PRO A 95 5.54 -10.04 -27.01
CA PRO A 95 4.15 -10.44 -26.79
C PRO A 95 3.98 -11.60 -25.81
N LYS A 96 4.94 -12.53 -25.76
CA LYS A 96 4.90 -13.66 -24.84
C LYS A 96 5.13 -13.19 -23.39
N ASN A 97 6.19 -12.41 -23.17
CA ASN A 97 6.48 -11.85 -21.85
C ASN A 97 5.32 -10.98 -21.34
N PHE A 98 4.72 -10.18 -22.24
CA PHE A 98 3.52 -9.40 -21.93
C PHE A 98 2.35 -10.29 -21.51
N SER A 99 2.07 -11.36 -22.27
CA SER A 99 0.98 -12.29 -21.96
C SER A 99 1.15 -12.96 -20.60
N ASP A 100 2.38 -13.41 -20.30
CA ASP A 100 2.72 -14.04 -19.03
C ASP A 100 2.55 -13.03 -17.88
N MET A 101 3.05 -11.79 -18.03
CA MET A 101 2.87 -10.71 -17.06
C MET A 101 1.38 -10.41 -16.77
N VAL A 102 0.54 -10.32 -17.81
CA VAL A 102 -0.90 -10.06 -17.64
C VAL A 102 -1.57 -11.23 -16.91
N ARG A 103 -1.25 -12.47 -17.28
CA ARG A 103 -1.81 -13.67 -16.65
C ARG A 103 -1.42 -13.77 -15.18
N ASP A 104 -0.15 -13.53 -14.85
CA ASP A 104 0.35 -13.57 -13.48
C ASP A 104 -0.28 -12.46 -12.64
N GLY A 105 -0.36 -11.24 -13.17
CA GLY A 105 -0.98 -10.09 -12.50
C GLY A 105 -2.47 -10.33 -12.18
N LEU A 106 -3.24 -10.81 -13.16
CA LEU A 106 -4.65 -11.13 -12.96
C LEU A 106 -4.86 -12.34 -12.03
N SER A 107 -3.96 -13.32 -12.04
CA SER A 107 -4.02 -14.47 -11.13
C SER A 107 -3.78 -14.04 -9.68
N LEU A 108 -2.81 -13.16 -9.45
CA LEU A 108 -2.58 -12.56 -8.12
C LEU A 108 -3.78 -11.72 -7.67
N LEU A 109 -4.38 -10.96 -8.59
CA LEU A 109 -5.58 -10.16 -8.30
C LEU A 109 -6.78 -11.05 -7.94
N LYS A 110 -6.95 -12.19 -8.63
CA LYS A 110 -7.95 -13.21 -8.32
C LYS A 110 -7.74 -13.80 -6.92
N GLU A 111 -6.50 -14.14 -6.58
CA GLU A 111 -6.14 -14.65 -5.25
C GLU A 111 -6.47 -13.65 -4.14
N LYS A 112 -6.17 -12.35 -4.36
CA LYS A 112 -6.55 -11.27 -3.44
C LYS A 112 -8.08 -11.17 -3.27
N ARG A 113 -8.82 -11.24 -4.38
CA ARG A 113 -10.30 -11.24 -4.37
C ARG A 113 -10.87 -12.42 -3.61
N ASP A 114 -10.30 -13.61 -3.76
CA ASP A 114 -10.79 -14.81 -3.09
C ASP A 114 -10.44 -14.84 -1.59
N ARG A 115 -9.29 -14.26 -1.21
CA ARG A 115 -8.90 -14.12 0.20
C ARG A 115 -9.67 -13.05 0.93
N HIS A 116 -9.92 -11.90 0.29
CA HIS A 116 -10.54 -10.71 0.88
C HIS A 116 -11.60 -10.11 -0.05
N PRO A 117 -12.75 -10.78 -0.23
CA PRO A 117 -13.80 -10.34 -1.15
C PRO A 117 -14.40 -8.98 -0.77
N GLU A 118 -14.38 -8.60 0.52
CA GLU A 118 -14.84 -7.30 0.99
C GLU A 118 -14.08 -6.10 0.38
N LEU A 119 -12.85 -6.32 -0.10
CA LEU A 119 -12.06 -5.29 -0.79
C LEU A 119 -12.56 -5.02 -2.22
N PHE A 120 -13.43 -5.89 -2.75
CA PHE A 120 -13.90 -5.84 -4.14
C PHE A 120 -15.39 -5.60 -4.25
N GLU A 121 -16.18 -6.05 -3.27
CA GLU A 121 -17.64 -5.91 -3.28
C GLU A 121 -18.22 -5.88 -1.85
N SER A 122 -19.39 -5.24 -1.70
CA SER A 122 -20.14 -5.28 -0.44
C SER A 122 -20.60 -6.71 -0.16
N LEU A 123 -20.27 -7.23 1.02
CA LEU A 123 -20.72 -8.55 1.47
C LEU A 123 -22.14 -8.54 2.08
N VAL A 124 -22.94 -7.50 1.79
CA VAL A 124 -24.34 -7.39 2.25
C VAL A 124 -25.27 -7.74 1.11
N ASP A 125 -26.12 -8.75 1.31
CA ASP A 125 -27.15 -9.12 0.34
C ASP A 125 -28.12 -7.95 0.07
N GLY A 126 -28.20 -7.52 -1.19
CA GLY A 126 -29.08 -6.43 -1.64
C GLY A 126 -28.52 -5.02 -1.50
N ASP A 127 -27.26 -4.87 -1.06
CA ASP A 127 -26.55 -3.61 -1.07
C ASP A 127 -25.78 -3.46 -2.39
N GLU A 128 -26.27 -2.62 -3.30
CA GLU A 128 -25.48 -2.11 -4.44
C GLU A 128 -24.42 -1.10 -3.96
N GLY A 129 -23.77 -1.39 -2.82
CA GLY A 129 -22.62 -0.66 -2.35
C GLY A 129 -21.56 -0.63 -3.45
N ASN A 130 -20.71 0.41 -3.42
CA ASN A 130 -19.78 0.71 -4.50
C ASN A 130 -18.86 -0.50 -4.77
N LYS A 131 -19.15 -1.28 -5.81
CA LYS A 131 -18.29 -2.37 -6.26
C LYS A 131 -17.00 -1.77 -6.77
N LYS A 132 -15.86 -2.36 -6.42
CA LYS A 132 -14.57 -1.91 -6.96
C LYS A 132 -14.59 -2.07 -8.47
N SER A 133 -14.37 -0.97 -9.19
CA SER A 133 -14.28 -1.02 -10.64
C SER A 133 -13.07 -1.85 -11.07
N LEU A 134 -13.15 -2.46 -12.25
CA LEU A 134 -12.01 -3.15 -12.83
C LEU A 134 -10.85 -2.17 -13.09
N LEU A 135 -11.17 -0.91 -13.42
CA LEU A 135 -10.16 0.15 -13.55
C LEU A 135 -9.34 0.30 -12.26
N ASP A 136 -10.01 0.48 -11.12
CA ASP A 136 -9.35 0.71 -9.82
C ASP A 136 -8.51 -0.50 -9.39
N ALA A 137 -9.04 -1.71 -9.60
CA ALA A 137 -8.31 -2.93 -9.28
C ALA A 137 -7.04 -3.10 -10.12
N LEU A 138 -7.10 -2.88 -11.44
CA LEU A 138 -5.92 -2.94 -12.31
C LEU A 138 -4.92 -1.81 -12.03
N TYR A 139 -5.44 -0.64 -11.65
CA TYR A 139 -4.66 0.53 -11.29
C TYR A 139 -3.79 0.30 -10.04
N GLU A 140 -4.40 -0.23 -8.98
CA GLU A 140 -3.73 -0.51 -7.70
C GLU A 140 -2.64 -1.57 -7.85
N GLU A 141 -2.89 -2.62 -8.64
CA GLU A 141 -1.89 -3.63 -8.99
C GLU A 141 -0.83 -3.10 -9.98
N GLY A 142 -1.02 -1.90 -10.53
CA GLY A 142 -0.09 -1.29 -11.49
C GLY A 142 0.02 -2.03 -12.82
N MET A 143 -1.05 -2.72 -13.21
CA MET A 143 -1.16 -3.44 -14.50
C MET A 143 -1.42 -2.48 -15.66
N ILE A 144 -2.05 -1.35 -15.40
CA ILE A 144 -2.34 -0.27 -16.36
C ILE A 144 -1.60 1.03 -15.98
N PRO A 145 -1.53 2.04 -16.87
CA PRO A 145 -0.92 3.32 -16.56
C PRO A 145 -1.66 4.02 -15.42
N THR A 146 -0.93 4.84 -14.66
CA THR A 146 -1.48 5.49 -13.46
C THR A 146 -1.64 6.99 -13.62
N TYR A 147 -2.86 7.48 -13.38
CA TYR A 147 -3.23 8.89 -13.38
C TYR A 147 -2.87 9.55 -12.04
N SER A 148 -1.59 9.78 -11.73
CA SER A 148 -1.09 10.65 -10.64
C SER A 148 -1.61 10.44 -9.19
N PHE A 149 -2.52 9.51 -8.92
CA PHE A 149 -3.06 9.24 -7.58
C PHE A 149 -2.11 8.33 -6.79
N PRO A 150 -1.99 8.51 -5.47
CA PRO A 150 -1.20 7.60 -4.64
C PRO A 150 -1.75 6.17 -4.69
N LYS A 151 -0.88 5.18 -4.91
CA LYS A 151 -1.28 3.76 -5.05
C LYS A 151 -1.47 3.03 -3.72
N ASN A 152 -0.72 3.45 -2.70
CA ASN A 152 -0.65 2.76 -1.42
C ASN A 152 -1.55 3.46 -0.41
N LEU A 153 -2.84 3.54 -0.69
CA LEU A 153 -3.80 4.17 0.21
C LEU A 153 -4.29 3.20 1.29
N VAL A 154 -4.63 3.76 2.44
CA VAL A 154 -5.34 3.09 3.52
C VAL A 154 -6.24 4.11 4.21
N SER A 155 -7.40 3.64 4.66
CA SER A 155 -8.43 4.52 5.19
C SER A 155 -8.67 4.27 6.66
N THR A 156 -9.11 5.33 7.35
CA THR A 156 -9.71 5.20 8.68
C THR A 156 -11.23 5.18 8.57
N TYR A 157 -11.85 4.13 9.09
CA TYR A 157 -13.29 3.91 9.02
C TYR A 157 -13.96 4.29 10.35
N ILE A 158 -14.74 5.37 10.34
CA ILE A 158 -15.48 5.84 11.51
C ILE A 158 -16.95 5.47 11.36
N MET A 159 -17.50 4.71 12.31
CA MET A 159 -18.88 4.21 12.23
C MET A 159 -19.88 5.03 13.04
N LYS A 160 -21.07 5.25 12.47
CA LYS A 160 -22.25 5.70 13.22
C LYS A 160 -22.89 4.56 14.01
N ASP A 161 -23.83 4.91 14.87
CA ASP A 161 -24.71 3.92 15.50
C ASP A 161 -25.45 3.11 14.44
N GLY A 162 -25.49 1.79 14.63
CA GLY A 162 -26.00 0.83 13.63
C GLY A 162 -24.95 0.27 12.67
N GLY A 163 -23.66 0.60 12.82
CA GLY A 163 -22.57 -0.06 12.09
C GLY A 163 -22.39 0.39 10.64
N ARG A 164 -22.98 1.54 10.26
CA ARG A 164 -22.75 2.17 8.96
C ARG A 164 -21.54 3.11 9.03
N ILE A 165 -20.75 3.16 7.96
CA ILE A 165 -19.61 4.08 7.84
C ILE A 165 -20.15 5.52 7.77
N SER A 166 -19.63 6.37 8.64
CA SER A 166 -19.88 7.81 8.66
C SER A 166 -18.86 8.58 7.84
N TYR A 167 -17.60 8.23 8.03
CA TYR A 167 -16.45 8.89 7.42
C TYR A 167 -15.44 7.82 7.05
N GLU A 168 -14.84 8.02 5.88
CA GLU A 168 -13.71 7.29 5.36
C GLU A 168 -12.63 8.35 5.08
N VAL A 169 -11.51 8.25 5.80
CA VAL A 169 -10.43 9.24 5.70
C VAL A 169 -9.17 8.58 5.16
N ASP A 170 -8.84 8.91 3.92
CA ASP A 170 -7.74 8.29 3.18
C ASP A 170 -6.40 8.97 3.45
N ARG A 171 -5.37 8.12 3.59
CA ARG A 171 -3.96 8.53 3.62
C ARG A 171 -3.08 7.52 2.89
N GLY A 172 -1.98 8.01 2.32
CA GLY A 172 -0.91 7.14 1.84
C GLY A 172 -0.29 6.37 3.01
N LEU A 173 0.07 5.11 2.80
CA LEU A 173 0.68 4.22 3.78
C LEU A 173 2.03 4.75 4.28
N ASP A 174 2.74 5.54 3.47
CA ASP A 174 3.96 6.26 3.85
C ASP A 174 3.75 7.17 5.06
N ILE A 175 2.57 7.77 5.16
CA ILE A 175 2.17 8.67 6.25
C ILE A 175 1.31 7.93 7.28
N ALA A 176 0.37 7.10 6.83
CA ALA A 176 -0.67 6.50 7.66
C ALA A 176 -0.11 5.54 8.72
N ILE A 177 0.96 4.79 8.42
CA ILE A 177 1.60 3.91 9.42
C ILE A 177 2.15 4.71 10.61
N GLY A 178 2.30 6.02 10.46
CA GLY A 178 2.73 6.95 11.49
C GLY A 178 1.60 7.78 12.09
N GLU A 179 0.85 8.51 11.26
CA GLU A 179 -0.24 9.39 11.70
C GLU A 179 -1.43 8.63 12.26
N TYR A 180 -1.77 7.49 11.65
CA TYR A 180 -2.90 6.64 12.04
C TYR A 180 -2.44 5.42 12.85
N ALA A 181 -1.20 5.39 13.33
CA ALA A 181 -0.72 4.32 14.19
C ALA A 181 -1.62 4.19 15.45
N PRO A 182 -1.90 2.97 15.94
CA PRO A 182 -2.67 2.78 17.17
C PRO A 182 -2.14 3.61 18.33
N GLY A 183 -3.04 4.24 19.09
CA GLY A 183 -2.73 5.21 20.13
C GLY A 183 -2.70 6.68 19.66
N ARG A 184 -2.50 6.94 18.36
CA ARG A 184 -2.58 8.28 17.77
C ARG A 184 -4.03 8.79 17.72
N THR A 185 -4.16 10.09 17.57
CA THR A 185 -5.45 10.77 17.55
C THR A 185 -5.63 11.54 16.25
N ILE A 186 -6.84 11.49 15.72
CA ILE A 186 -7.28 12.22 14.53
C ILE A 186 -8.51 13.05 14.87
N VAL A 187 -8.69 14.17 14.18
CA VAL A 187 -9.88 15.03 14.34
C VAL A 187 -10.68 14.98 13.06
N VAL A 188 -11.94 14.55 13.16
CA VAL A 188 -12.89 14.49 12.03
C VAL A 188 -14.19 15.14 12.48
N ASP A 189 -14.64 16.15 11.72
CA ASP A 189 -15.86 16.92 12.02
C ASP A 189 -15.93 17.44 13.47
N LYS A 190 -14.84 18.07 13.92
CA LYS A 190 -14.68 18.63 15.29
C LYS A 190 -14.78 17.58 16.41
N GLN A 191 -14.73 16.30 16.09
CA GLN A 191 -14.67 15.22 17.06
C GLN A 191 -13.30 14.54 17.02
N THR A 192 -12.79 14.26 18.21
CA THR A 192 -11.50 13.64 18.44
C THR A 192 -11.66 12.12 18.50
N TYR A 193 -10.90 11.39 17.69
CA TYR A 193 -10.88 9.92 17.65
C TYR A 193 -9.47 9.41 17.88
N GLN A 194 -9.28 8.58 18.90
CA GLN A 194 -8.04 7.83 19.06
C GLN A 194 -8.11 6.58 18.20
N ILE A 195 -7.10 6.30 17.37
CA ILE A 195 -7.00 5.04 16.64
C ILE A 195 -6.74 3.91 17.63
N GLY A 196 -7.51 2.83 17.53
CA GLY A 196 -7.43 1.71 18.46
C GLY A 196 -7.63 0.35 17.83
N GLY A 197 -7.43 0.24 16.52
CA GLY A 197 -7.45 -1.04 15.84
C GLY A 197 -7.25 -0.96 14.33
N LEU A 198 -7.00 -2.13 13.76
CA LEU A 198 -6.99 -2.39 12.33
C LEU A 198 -8.30 -3.05 11.93
N TYR A 199 -8.99 -2.50 10.94
CA TYR A 199 -10.31 -2.96 10.53
C TYR A 199 -10.66 -2.47 9.13
N TYR A 200 -11.31 -3.33 8.35
CA TYR A 200 -11.93 -2.98 7.08
C TYR A 200 -13.44 -3.33 7.12
N PRO A 201 -14.33 -2.43 6.67
CA PRO A 201 -15.76 -2.65 6.66
C PRO A 201 -16.19 -3.90 5.89
N GLY A 202 -16.97 -4.77 6.53
CA GLY A 202 -17.47 -5.98 5.90
C GLY A 202 -16.62 -7.23 6.16
N SER A 203 -15.41 -7.12 6.69
CA SER A 203 -14.60 -8.29 7.08
C SER A 203 -15.31 -9.19 8.10
N GLU A 204 -16.19 -8.64 8.95
CA GLU A 204 -17.02 -9.41 9.89
C GLU A 204 -18.22 -10.11 9.24
N ARG A 205 -18.58 -9.74 8.01
CA ARG A 205 -19.69 -10.34 7.26
C ARG A 205 -19.28 -11.56 6.45
N ARG A 206 -17.96 -11.80 6.32
CA ARG A 206 -17.44 -13.01 5.70
C ARG A 206 -17.89 -14.25 6.48
N LYS A 207 -18.33 -15.27 5.74
CA LYS A 207 -18.75 -16.57 6.29
C LYS A 207 -17.66 -17.13 7.23
N GLY A 208 -18.03 -17.37 8.48
CA GLY A 208 -17.13 -17.90 9.51
C GLY A 208 -16.15 -16.89 10.15
N SER A 209 -16.14 -15.62 9.73
CA SER A 209 -15.20 -14.60 10.24
C SER A 209 -15.83 -13.59 11.21
N PHE A 210 -17.12 -13.75 11.53
CA PHE A 210 -17.90 -12.82 12.35
C PHE A 210 -17.27 -12.49 13.72
N ALA A 211 -16.76 -13.51 14.42
CA ALA A 211 -16.10 -13.32 15.72
C ALA A 211 -14.64 -12.86 15.59
N SER A 212 -14.01 -13.10 14.44
CA SER A 212 -12.57 -12.97 14.21
C SER A 212 -12.24 -12.36 12.83
N PRO A 213 -12.74 -11.14 12.48
CA PRO A 213 -12.54 -10.57 11.15
C PRO A 213 -11.09 -10.20 10.83
N ALA A 214 -10.25 -9.93 11.83
CA ALA A 214 -8.83 -9.61 11.61
C ALA A 214 -8.01 -10.85 11.24
N LYS A 215 -8.52 -12.06 11.51
CA LYS A 215 -7.78 -13.30 11.37
C LYS A 215 -7.35 -13.56 9.92
N SER A 216 -8.22 -13.27 8.94
CA SER A 216 -7.89 -13.44 7.53
C SER A 216 -6.70 -12.60 7.09
N TYR A 217 -6.53 -11.40 7.63
CA TYR A 217 -5.41 -10.51 7.34
C TYR A 217 -4.16 -10.92 8.12
N MET A 218 -4.31 -11.28 9.39
CA MET A 218 -3.20 -11.69 10.26
C MET A 218 -2.58 -13.05 9.87
N GLU A 219 -3.28 -13.85 9.07
CA GLU A 219 -2.79 -15.12 8.52
C GLU A 219 -2.38 -15.01 7.05
N ASP A 220 -2.54 -13.85 6.41
CA ASP A 220 -2.20 -13.65 5.00
C ASP A 220 -0.75 -13.15 4.84
N PRO A 221 0.13 -13.88 4.12
CA PRO A 221 1.49 -13.45 3.82
C PRO A 221 1.60 -12.11 3.07
N LEU A 222 0.54 -11.67 2.37
CA LEU A 222 0.51 -10.35 1.73
C LEU A 222 0.44 -9.20 2.74
N TYR A 223 -0.12 -9.46 3.92
CA TYR A 223 -0.25 -8.48 4.99
C TYR A 223 0.76 -8.68 6.10
N VAL A 224 1.16 -9.92 6.40
CA VAL A 224 2.10 -10.25 7.47
C VAL A 224 3.40 -10.79 6.89
N LYS A 225 4.48 -10.03 7.07
CA LYS A 225 5.81 -10.36 6.56
C LYS A 225 6.83 -10.42 7.69
N ARG A 226 7.72 -11.41 7.63
CA ARG A 226 8.85 -11.50 8.56
C ARG A 226 10.01 -10.63 8.10
N ILE A 227 10.66 -9.97 9.05
CA ILE A 227 11.80 -9.07 8.78
C ILE A 227 13.09 -9.75 9.22
N SER A 228 14.11 -9.71 8.38
CA SER A 228 15.49 -10.08 8.72
C SER A 228 16.31 -8.81 8.94
N MET A 229 17.19 -8.80 9.95
CA MET A 229 18.01 -7.65 10.31
C MET A 229 19.48 -8.01 10.54
N CYS A 230 20.35 -7.01 10.39
CA CYS A 230 21.78 -7.10 10.63
C CYS A 230 22.16 -6.26 11.85
N ASP A 231 22.64 -6.92 12.91
CA ASP A 231 23.06 -6.23 14.15
C ASP A 231 24.32 -5.35 13.98
N GLN A 232 25.09 -5.54 12.90
CA GLN A 232 26.35 -4.82 12.68
C GLN A 232 26.14 -3.43 12.08
N CYS A 233 25.20 -3.29 11.14
CA CYS A 233 24.98 -2.04 10.41
C CYS A 233 23.53 -1.54 10.45
N GLY A 234 22.61 -2.28 11.06
CA GLY A 234 21.20 -1.92 11.16
C GLY A 234 20.38 -2.20 9.88
N TRP A 235 20.97 -2.84 8.87
CA TRP A 235 20.24 -3.27 7.66
C TRP A 235 19.05 -4.16 8.03
N PHE A 236 17.93 -4.03 7.32
CA PHE A 236 16.88 -5.03 7.33
C PHE A 236 16.25 -5.24 5.95
N GLY A 237 15.67 -6.42 5.78
CA GLY A 237 14.96 -6.87 4.57
C GLY A 237 13.86 -7.86 4.93
N LEU A 238 13.19 -8.42 3.92
CA LEU A 238 12.19 -9.46 4.17
C LEU A 238 12.87 -10.81 4.34
N ALA A 239 12.42 -11.61 5.31
CA ALA A 239 13.00 -12.93 5.57
C ALA A 239 12.75 -13.93 4.41
N GLU A 240 11.69 -13.71 3.63
CA GLU A 240 11.36 -14.50 2.43
C GLU A 240 12.41 -14.37 1.32
N ASP A 241 13.26 -13.33 1.35
CA ASP A 241 14.35 -13.18 0.37
C ASP A 241 15.51 -14.19 0.61
N ASP A 242 15.45 -15.00 1.69
CA ASP A 242 16.41 -16.04 2.10
C ASP A 242 17.89 -15.61 1.98
N ARG A 243 18.16 -14.34 2.33
CA ARG A 243 19.52 -13.80 2.31
C ARG A 243 20.29 -14.33 3.52
N ARG A 244 21.44 -14.96 3.25
CA ARG A 244 22.37 -15.42 4.30
C ARG A 244 23.38 -14.36 4.72
N THR A 245 23.72 -13.45 3.80
CA THR A 245 24.73 -12.41 4.02
C THR A 245 24.11 -11.03 3.89
N CYS A 246 24.53 -10.11 4.75
CA CYS A 246 24.07 -8.73 4.70
C CYS A 246 24.59 -8.05 3.42
N PRO A 247 23.71 -7.52 2.57
CA PRO A 247 24.13 -6.86 1.32
C PRO A 247 24.88 -5.54 1.56
N PHE A 248 24.80 -4.98 2.77
CA PHE A 248 25.41 -3.69 3.09
C PHE A 248 26.83 -3.82 3.67
N CYS A 249 27.03 -4.69 4.67
CA CYS A 249 28.32 -4.83 5.35
C CYS A 249 29.00 -6.20 5.15
N GLY A 250 28.37 -7.13 4.43
CA GLY A 250 28.90 -8.48 4.20
C GLY A 250 28.83 -9.41 5.41
N ASN A 251 28.17 -9.03 6.51
CA ASN A 251 28.03 -9.90 7.68
C ASN A 251 27.16 -11.13 7.38
N ASP A 252 27.68 -12.33 7.66
CA ASP A 252 27.02 -13.62 7.41
C ASP A 252 25.98 -14.01 8.47
N LYS A 253 25.78 -13.15 9.48
CA LYS A 253 24.85 -13.40 10.59
C LYS A 253 23.69 -12.42 10.53
N LEU A 254 22.73 -12.71 9.67
CA LEU A 254 21.42 -12.08 9.69
C LEU A 254 20.52 -12.77 10.73
N LYS A 255 19.75 -11.99 11.47
CA LYS A 255 18.79 -12.47 12.46
C LYS A 255 17.39 -12.14 12.02
N GLU A 256 16.46 -13.07 12.18
CA GLU A 256 15.05 -12.73 12.06
C GLU A 256 14.64 -11.82 13.24
N SER A 257 13.85 -10.80 12.94
CA SER A 257 13.19 -9.95 13.92
C SER A 257 12.29 -10.81 14.80
N GLY A 258 12.25 -10.50 16.11
CA GLY A 258 11.29 -11.14 17.02
C GLY A 258 9.83 -10.74 16.78
N ARG A 259 9.57 -9.84 15.83
CA ARG A 259 8.22 -9.37 15.45
C ARG A 259 8.05 -9.38 13.94
N SER A 260 6.82 -9.70 13.53
CA SER A 260 6.37 -9.55 12.14
C SER A 260 6.03 -8.10 11.83
N MET A 261 6.25 -7.71 10.57
CA MET A 261 5.73 -6.48 9.99
C MET A 261 4.32 -6.75 9.46
N VAL A 262 3.36 -5.90 9.83
CA VAL A 262 1.98 -5.98 9.38
C VAL A 262 1.62 -4.74 8.57
N ARG A 263 1.17 -4.95 7.34
CA ARG A 263 0.53 -3.94 6.50
C ARG A 263 -0.87 -3.66 7.06
N PRO A 264 -1.20 -2.43 7.47
CA PRO A 264 -2.56 -2.13 7.91
C PRO A 264 -3.51 -2.24 6.72
N TRP A 265 -4.59 -3.00 6.88
CA TRP A 265 -5.66 -3.16 5.88
C TRP A 265 -6.78 -2.13 6.02
N GLY A 266 -6.68 -1.28 7.05
CA GLY A 266 -7.65 -0.26 7.39
C GLY A 266 -7.49 0.08 8.87
N PHE A 267 -7.80 1.32 9.25
CA PHE A 267 -7.74 1.77 10.64
C PHE A 267 -9.15 2.01 11.16
N ALA A 268 -9.32 1.88 12.48
CA ALA A 268 -10.58 2.23 13.12
C ALA A 268 -10.39 2.83 14.52
N PRO A 269 -11.34 3.68 14.96
CA PRO A 269 -11.28 4.27 16.29
C PRO A 269 -11.30 3.25 17.40
N ARG A 270 -10.59 3.58 18.48
CA ARG A 270 -10.65 2.89 19.76
C ARG A 270 -12.10 2.78 20.20
N ASN A 271 -12.53 1.56 20.52
CA ASN A 271 -13.90 1.25 20.94
C ASN A 271 -14.99 1.72 19.95
N ALA A 272 -14.65 1.91 18.67
CA ALA A 272 -15.57 2.33 17.62
C ALA A 272 -16.29 3.67 17.87
N GLY A 273 -15.65 4.60 18.60
CA GLY A 273 -16.29 5.86 18.95
C GLY A 273 -15.31 7.01 19.24
N PRO A 274 -15.83 8.23 19.44
CA PRO A 274 -15.04 9.38 19.80
C PRO A 274 -14.54 9.29 21.24
N VAL A 275 -13.50 10.05 21.53
CA VAL A 275 -12.86 10.14 22.85
C VAL A 275 -12.93 11.59 23.34
N SER A 276 -13.11 11.78 24.66
CA SER A 276 -13.19 13.12 25.25
C SER A 276 -11.80 13.74 25.44
N ASP A 277 -11.64 15.01 25.04
CA ASP A 277 -10.35 15.73 25.13
C ASP A 277 -9.76 15.80 26.56
N ALA A 278 -10.59 15.73 27.60
CA ALA A 278 -10.16 15.83 29.01
C ALA A 278 -9.39 14.60 29.56
N ARG A 279 -9.33 13.48 28.83
CA ARG A 279 -8.66 12.24 29.27
C ARG A 279 -7.35 11.95 28.53
N MET A 280 -6.74 12.96 27.92
CA MET A 280 -5.64 12.78 26.98
C MET A 280 -4.28 12.78 27.68
N THR A 281 -3.58 11.66 27.57
CA THR A 281 -2.12 11.65 27.48
C THR A 281 -1.81 11.31 26.04
N GLU A 282 -1.45 12.32 25.22
CA GLU A 282 -0.94 12.03 23.88
C GLU A 282 0.43 11.37 24.04
N GLU A 283 0.49 10.05 23.82
CA GLU A 283 1.76 9.40 23.57
C GLU A 283 2.16 9.73 22.12
N TYR A 284 2.99 10.77 21.99
CA TYR A 284 3.62 11.10 20.72
C TYR A 284 4.61 9.99 20.35
N THR A 285 4.18 9.04 19.52
CA THR A 285 5.11 8.38 18.62
C THR A 285 5.50 9.41 17.56
N SER A 286 6.74 9.90 17.60
CA SER A 286 7.36 10.40 16.39
C SER A 286 7.42 9.24 15.40
N VAL A 287 6.77 9.38 14.25
CA VAL A 287 6.91 8.43 13.14
C VAL A 287 8.40 8.26 12.88
N GLN A 288 8.92 7.04 13.06
CA GLN A 288 10.32 6.79 12.75
C GLN A 288 10.49 6.94 11.24
N GLN A 289 11.53 7.68 10.84
CA GLN A 289 11.84 7.89 9.42
C GLN A 289 11.96 6.54 8.71
N PRO A 290 11.49 6.43 7.45
CA PRO A 290 11.68 5.23 6.66
C PRO A 290 13.16 4.86 6.63
N LEU A 291 13.44 3.57 6.82
CA LEU A 291 14.77 3.04 6.69
C LEU A 291 14.87 2.25 5.39
N TYR A 292 15.77 2.69 4.52
CA TYR A 292 15.92 2.16 3.17
C TYR A 292 16.64 0.80 3.22
N SER A 293 15.99 -0.25 2.68
CA SER A 293 16.51 -1.62 2.63
C SER A 293 17.71 -1.77 1.69
N THR A 294 17.96 -0.82 0.80
CA THR A 294 19.09 -0.83 -0.14
C THR A 294 19.73 0.55 -0.26
N LEU A 295 20.96 0.69 0.23
CA LEU A 295 21.85 1.79 -0.13
C LEU A 295 22.92 1.24 -1.08
N PRO A 296 23.39 2.04 -2.06
CA PRO A 296 24.39 1.59 -3.02
C PRO A 296 25.70 1.19 -2.31
N GLY A 297 26.35 0.14 -2.81
CA GLY A 297 27.78 -0.04 -2.58
C GLY A 297 28.55 1.12 -3.24
N ALA A 298 29.67 1.55 -2.65
CA ALA A 298 30.44 2.69 -3.14
C ALA A 298 30.94 2.54 -4.60
N ASP A 299 31.07 1.30 -5.07
CA ASP A 299 31.59 0.94 -6.41
C ASP A 299 30.56 1.15 -7.53
N ASP A 300 29.31 1.33 -7.17
CA ASP A 300 28.15 1.29 -8.06
C ASP A 300 27.68 2.70 -8.48
N MET A 301 28.45 3.73 -8.09
CA MET A 301 28.19 5.16 -8.22
C MET A 301 29.03 5.79 -9.35
N ASN A 302 28.38 6.49 -10.27
CA ASN A 302 29.02 7.16 -11.41
C ASN A 302 29.18 8.67 -11.15
N LYS A 303 30.26 9.28 -11.65
CA LYS A 303 30.43 10.74 -11.60
C LYS A 303 29.36 11.44 -12.45
N VAL A 304 28.77 12.50 -11.92
CA VAL A 304 27.82 13.33 -12.67
C VAL A 304 28.60 14.32 -13.55
N PRO A 305 28.38 14.34 -14.88
CA PRO A 305 29.05 15.29 -15.77
C PRO A 305 28.85 16.75 -15.31
N GLY A 306 29.93 17.50 -15.18
CA GLY A 306 29.89 18.90 -14.74
C GLY A 306 29.84 19.10 -13.20
N CYS A 307 29.67 18.05 -12.40
CA CYS A 307 29.63 18.14 -10.94
C CYS A 307 30.76 17.32 -10.31
N CYS A 308 31.87 17.98 -9.92
CA CYS A 308 33.07 17.29 -9.42
C CYS A 308 32.89 16.59 -8.06
N ARG A 309 31.88 16.99 -7.26
CA ARG A 309 31.61 16.46 -5.92
C ARG A 309 30.34 15.62 -5.80
N ILE A 310 29.69 15.35 -6.94
CA ILE A 310 28.43 14.59 -6.96
C ILE A 310 28.66 13.29 -7.73
N ARG A 311 28.30 12.18 -7.09
CA ARG A 311 28.16 10.89 -7.74
C ARG A 311 26.71 10.44 -7.69
N SER A 312 26.27 9.69 -8.69
CA SER A 312 24.89 9.22 -8.81
C SER A 312 24.82 7.76 -9.23
N ALA A 313 23.80 7.06 -8.73
CA ALA A 313 23.40 5.74 -9.23
C ALA A 313 21.89 5.68 -9.41
N SER A 314 21.44 5.32 -10.60
CA SER A 314 20.04 5.00 -10.88
C SER A 314 19.83 3.50 -10.73
N ARG A 315 18.76 3.12 -10.05
CA ARG A 315 18.36 1.71 -9.85
C ARG A 315 16.88 1.58 -10.14
N SER A 316 16.54 0.68 -11.04
CA SER A 316 15.15 0.36 -11.31
C SER A 316 14.65 -0.74 -10.37
N ASN A 317 13.33 -0.76 -10.14
CA ASN A 317 12.60 -1.80 -9.41
C ASN A 317 13.20 -2.17 -8.03
N GLN A 318 13.59 -1.17 -7.24
CA GLN A 318 14.05 -1.37 -5.87
C GLN A 318 12.87 -1.53 -4.92
N ARG A 319 12.90 -2.56 -4.06
CA ARG A 319 11.91 -2.75 -3.00
C ARG A 319 12.30 -1.91 -1.79
N ILE A 320 11.50 -0.91 -1.44
CA ILE A 320 11.63 -0.13 -0.22
C ILE A 320 10.67 -0.70 0.83
N ILE A 321 11.12 -0.75 2.08
CA ILE A 321 10.33 -1.19 3.24
C ILE A 321 10.22 -0.02 4.21
N MET A 322 9.01 0.36 4.59
CA MET A 322 8.76 1.36 5.64
C MET A 322 8.22 0.66 6.88
N LEU A 323 8.78 1.00 8.04
CA LEU A 323 8.49 0.32 9.30
C LEU A 323 8.31 1.34 10.42
N ASN A 324 7.23 1.20 11.18
CA ASN A 324 6.99 1.89 12.43
C ASN A 324 7.05 0.88 13.58
N ARG A 325 8.06 1.04 14.44
CA ARG A 325 8.31 0.16 15.60
C ARG A 325 7.63 0.62 16.90
N GLY A 326 6.75 1.61 16.86
CA GLY A 326 6.08 2.16 18.04
C GLY A 326 7.00 2.91 19.01
N VAL A 327 6.44 3.43 20.11
CA VAL A 327 7.20 4.20 21.12
C VAL A 327 8.29 3.31 21.72
N GLY A 328 9.54 3.81 21.73
CA GLY A 328 10.68 3.09 22.29
C GLY A 328 11.02 1.79 21.57
N GLY A 329 10.49 1.57 20.35
CA GLY A 329 10.69 0.34 19.61
C GLY A 329 9.91 -0.86 20.16
N ASN A 330 8.87 -0.65 20.98
CA ASN A 330 8.10 -1.71 21.63
C ASN A 330 7.04 -2.38 20.75
N GLY A 331 6.76 -1.82 19.57
CA GLY A 331 5.76 -2.32 18.63
C GLY A 331 4.33 -1.95 19.04
N PHE A 332 3.38 -2.69 18.49
CA PHE A 332 1.97 -2.58 18.74
C PHE A 332 1.40 -3.94 19.10
N MET A 333 0.62 -4.00 20.17
CA MET A 333 -0.18 -5.19 20.48
C MET A 333 -1.44 -5.15 19.61
N VAL A 334 -1.70 -6.22 18.86
CA VAL A 334 -2.89 -6.36 18.01
C VAL A 334 -3.61 -7.66 18.34
N CYS A 335 -4.92 -7.59 18.56
CA CYS A 335 -5.77 -8.77 18.68
C CYS A 335 -6.00 -9.40 17.30
N LYS A 336 -5.57 -10.66 17.11
CA LYS A 336 -5.75 -11.39 15.85
C LYS A 336 -7.19 -11.70 15.50
N ASP A 337 -8.09 -11.65 16.49
CA ASP A 337 -9.51 -11.88 16.23
C ASP A 337 -10.18 -10.61 15.73
N CYS A 338 -10.18 -9.53 16.53
CA CYS A 338 -10.99 -8.35 16.22
C CYS A 338 -10.20 -7.15 15.68
N GLY A 339 -8.87 -7.21 15.66
CA GLY A 339 -8.02 -6.14 15.17
C GLY A 339 -7.83 -4.99 16.17
N ALA A 340 -8.35 -5.07 17.40
CA ALA A 340 -8.08 -4.07 18.43
C ALA A 340 -6.56 -3.94 18.65
N ALA A 341 -6.06 -2.71 18.68
CA ALA A 341 -4.64 -2.43 18.69
C ALA A 341 -4.29 -1.26 19.60
N MET A 342 -3.16 -1.37 20.32
CA MET A 342 -2.58 -0.30 21.13
C MET A 342 -1.05 -0.40 21.14
N PRO A 343 -0.33 0.72 21.34
CA PRO A 343 1.13 0.68 21.52
C PRO A 343 1.49 -0.15 22.75
N GLY A 344 2.57 -0.91 22.65
CA GLY A 344 3.09 -1.73 23.75
C GLY A 344 3.56 -3.11 23.30
N ASN A 345 4.16 -3.84 24.24
CA ASN A 345 4.75 -5.16 24.04
C ASN A 345 4.14 -6.26 24.93
N HIS A 346 3.11 -5.93 25.71
CA HIS A 346 2.40 -6.85 26.58
C HIS A 346 0.90 -6.78 26.33
N GLY A 347 0.21 -7.93 26.33
CA GLY A 347 -1.24 -8.03 26.07
C GLY A 347 -2.12 -7.18 26.98
N ASP A 348 -1.59 -6.75 28.13
CA ASP A 348 -2.22 -5.80 29.05
C ASP A 348 -2.59 -4.47 28.38
N ALA A 349 -1.91 -4.09 27.30
CA ALA A 349 -2.24 -2.92 26.49
C ALA A 349 -3.66 -2.97 25.90
N LEU A 350 -4.25 -4.17 25.75
CA LEU A 350 -5.60 -4.36 25.21
C LEU A 350 -6.68 -4.54 26.29
N LYS A 351 -6.31 -4.56 27.57
CA LYS A 351 -7.27 -4.72 28.68
C LYS A 351 -8.28 -3.57 28.71
N GLY A 352 -9.56 -3.91 28.81
CA GLY A 352 -10.65 -2.93 28.88
C GLY A 352 -11.02 -2.28 27.54
N LEU A 353 -10.40 -2.71 26.43
CA LEU A 353 -10.80 -2.29 25.08
C LEU A 353 -11.97 -3.13 24.57
N SER A 354 -12.84 -2.46 23.81
CA SER A 354 -13.86 -3.09 22.98
C SER A 354 -13.32 -3.30 21.56
N ARG A 355 -14.10 -3.98 20.71
CA ARG A 355 -13.79 -4.09 19.28
C ARG A 355 -13.68 -2.68 18.67
N PRO A 356 -12.80 -2.45 17.67
CA PRO A 356 -12.63 -1.14 17.06
C PRO A 356 -13.78 -0.80 16.07
N TYR A 357 -14.75 -1.69 15.92
CA TYR A 357 -15.91 -1.54 15.04
C TYR A 357 -17.22 -1.88 15.77
N LYS A 358 -18.33 -1.35 15.26
CA LYS A 358 -19.69 -1.67 15.72
C LYS A 358 -20.22 -2.83 14.89
N SER A 359 -20.40 -3.99 15.52
CA SER A 359 -21.02 -5.14 14.85
C SER A 359 -22.52 -4.89 14.63
N TYR A 360 -23.03 -5.34 13.48
CA TYR A 360 -24.46 -5.29 13.17
C TYR A 360 -25.30 -6.21 14.08
N ALA A 361 -24.67 -7.25 14.66
CA ALA A 361 -25.32 -8.21 15.53
C ALA A 361 -24.71 -8.16 16.94
N LYS A 362 -25.56 -8.40 17.95
CA LYS A 362 -25.14 -8.42 19.36
C LYS A 362 -24.14 -9.57 19.58
N THR A 363 -22.87 -9.20 19.70
CA THR A 363 -21.78 -10.13 19.99
C THR A 363 -21.32 -9.98 21.43
N ALA A 364 -20.81 -11.09 21.99
CA ALA A 364 -20.02 -11.00 23.20
C ALA A 364 -18.79 -10.12 22.96
N ALA A 365 -18.38 -9.38 23.99
CA ALA A 365 -17.14 -8.61 23.96
C ALA A 365 -15.96 -9.51 23.61
N CYS A 366 -15.05 -9.03 22.76
CA CYS A 366 -13.80 -9.73 22.51
C CYS A 366 -12.93 -9.65 23.76
N LYS A 367 -12.38 -10.80 24.19
CA LYS A 367 -11.49 -10.89 25.35
C LYS A 367 -10.02 -10.56 25.03
N HIS A 368 -9.70 -10.47 23.74
CA HIS A 368 -8.33 -10.23 23.23
C HIS A 368 -7.30 -11.29 23.67
N GLU A 369 -7.73 -12.55 23.78
CA GLU A 369 -6.86 -13.67 24.21
C GLU A 369 -5.74 -13.96 23.19
N HIS A 370 -5.99 -13.72 21.90
CA HIS A 370 -5.03 -13.91 20.81
C HIS A 370 -4.32 -12.61 20.41
N ALA A 371 -3.68 -11.94 21.36
CA ALA A 371 -2.89 -10.74 21.08
C ALA A 371 -1.47 -11.08 20.61
N GLU A 372 -0.97 -10.35 19.62
CA GLU A 372 0.38 -10.49 19.08
C GLU A 372 1.09 -9.14 19.05
N ASN A 373 2.39 -9.14 19.33
CA ASN A 373 3.22 -7.94 19.21
C ASN A 373 3.80 -7.84 17.80
N ILE A 374 3.51 -6.74 17.11
CA ILE A 374 3.88 -6.51 15.71
C ILE A 374 4.52 -5.15 15.51
N ASP A 375 5.17 -4.97 14.36
CA ASP A 375 5.52 -3.67 13.82
C ASP A 375 4.55 -3.32 12.68
N LEU A 376 4.15 -2.05 12.57
CA LEU A 376 3.37 -1.61 11.40
C LEU A 376 4.32 -1.29 10.26
N GLY A 377 4.00 -1.71 9.04
CA GLY A 377 4.85 -1.38 7.90
C GLY A 377 4.32 -1.90 6.58
N TYR A 378 4.96 -1.49 5.50
CA TYR A 378 4.61 -1.96 4.16
C TYR A 378 5.84 -1.88 3.26
N ASP A 379 5.86 -2.69 2.22
CA ASP A 379 6.85 -2.63 1.16
C ASP A 379 6.23 -2.23 -0.19
N PHE A 380 7.03 -1.58 -1.01
CA PHE A 380 6.65 -1.19 -2.36
C PHE A 380 7.87 -1.15 -3.28
N ILE A 381 7.64 -1.29 -4.57
CA ILE A 381 8.69 -1.26 -5.59
C ILE A 381 8.69 0.12 -6.25
N THR A 382 9.85 0.76 -6.26
CA THR A 382 10.08 2.05 -6.93
C THR A 382 11.45 2.07 -7.58
N ASP A 383 11.62 2.94 -8.56
CA ASP A 383 12.94 3.31 -9.05
C ASP A 383 13.58 4.30 -8.07
N MET A 384 14.90 4.24 -7.91
CA MET A 384 15.66 5.06 -6.96
C MET A 384 16.83 5.74 -7.68
N LEU A 385 17.02 7.04 -7.39
CA LEU A 385 18.23 7.77 -7.72
C LEU A 385 18.98 8.04 -6.41
N GLY A 386 20.11 7.37 -6.22
CA GLY A 386 21.03 7.66 -5.13
C GLY A 386 21.98 8.79 -5.54
N LEU A 387 22.16 9.79 -4.67
CA LEU A 387 23.14 10.86 -4.82
C LEU A 387 24.12 10.80 -3.65
N GLU A 388 25.41 10.80 -3.95
CA GLU A 388 26.46 11.03 -2.96
C GLU A 388 27.07 12.40 -3.23
N ILE A 389 27.06 13.24 -2.20
CA ILE A 389 27.55 14.61 -2.26
C ILE A 389 28.68 14.75 -1.25
N ALA A 390 29.89 14.97 -1.75
CA ALA A 390 31.02 15.31 -0.89
C ALA A 390 30.84 16.76 -0.41
N LEU A 391 30.66 16.93 0.90
CA LEU A 391 30.62 18.24 1.55
C LEU A 391 32.06 18.76 1.74
N ASP A 392 32.22 20.08 1.62
CA ASP A 392 33.46 20.72 2.07
C ASP A 392 33.55 20.65 3.60
N ALA A 393 34.77 20.43 4.08
CA ALA A 393 35.08 20.37 5.50
C ALA A 393 34.98 21.74 6.18
#